data_AF-A0A968N8K5-F1
#
_entry.id   AF-A0A968N8K5-F1
#
_cell.length_a   1.000
_cell.length_b   1.000
_cell.length_c   1.000
_cell.angle_alpha   90.00
_cell.angle_beta   90.00
_cell.angle_gamma   90.00
#
_symmetry.space_group_name_H-M   'P 1'
#
loop_
_entity.id
_entity.type
_entity.pdbx_description
1 polymer ?
#
loop_
_entity_poly.entity_id
_entity_poly.type
_entity_poly.pdbx_seq_one_letter_code
_entity_poly.pdbx_strand_id
1 'polypeptide(L)'
;MNDELEEAFLNVAAQLWLKSTEPIRSEVIYAQLRDAGLRIPDGAMNSLYRSLMQDSIVGGTLLLSDEAQRTHGGFVITWIDPSYLPGAIPE
;
A
#
# COMPACT_ATOMS: atom_id res chain seq x y z
N MET A 1 -7.55 12.03 5.98
CA MET A 1 -7.33 10.71 5.37
C MET A 1 -8.49 9.81 5.78
N ASN A 2 -8.83 8.75 5.05
CA ASN A 2 -9.81 7.78 5.57
C ASN A 2 -9.01 6.74 6.36
N ASP A 3 -8.97 6.88 7.69
CA ASP A 3 -8.11 6.10 8.59
C ASP A 3 -8.30 4.58 8.40
N GLU A 4 -9.52 4.15 8.07
CA GLU A 4 -9.85 2.75 7.76
C GLU A 4 -9.11 2.22 6.51
N LEU A 5 -9.00 3.03 5.46
CA LEU A 5 -8.32 2.61 4.23
C LEU A 5 -6.82 2.48 4.45
N GLU A 6 -6.24 3.42 5.19
CA GLU A 6 -4.82 3.41 5.52
C GLU A 6 -4.45 2.23 6.40
N GLU A 7 -5.22 1.97 7.45
CA GLU A 7 -5.00 0.82 8.33
C GLU A 7 -5.12 -0.50 7.57
N ALA A 8 -6.17 -0.67 6.76
CA ALA A 8 -6.36 -1.87 5.95
C ALA A 8 -5.23 -2.04 4.93
N PHE A 9 -4.81 -0.93 4.29
CA PHE A 9 -3.70 -0.92 3.35
C PHE A 9 -2.40 -1.41 4.01
N LEU A 10 -2.03 -0.82 5.15
CA LEU A 10 -0.79 -1.15 5.86
C LEU A 10 -0.79 -2.60 6.31
N ASN A 11 -1.92 -3.10 6.82
CA ASN A 11 -2.08 -4.50 7.19
C ASN A 11 -1.86 -5.45 6.00
N VAL A 12 -2.48 -5.18 4.86
CA VAL A 12 -2.30 -6.01 3.64
C VAL A 12 -0.87 -5.94 3.13
N ALA A 13 -0.30 -4.72 3.04
CA ALA A 13 1.07 -4.52 2.56
C ALA A 13 2.10 -5.22 3.45
N ALA A 14 1.97 -5.11 4.77
CA ALA A 14 2.86 -5.77 5.73
C ALA A 14 2.75 -7.31 5.66
N GLN A 15 1.54 -7.86 5.54
CA GLN A 15 1.36 -9.30 5.37
C GLN A 15 1.97 -9.83 4.07
N LEU A 16 1.84 -9.08 2.97
CA LEU A 16 2.46 -9.44 1.70
C LEU A 16 3.99 -9.39 1.78
N TRP A 17 4.53 -8.38 2.44
CA TRP A 17 5.98 -8.20 2.63
C TRP A 17 6.60 -9.31 3.48
N LEU A 18 5.91 -9.76 4.53
CA LEU A 18 6.37 -10.88 5.35
C LEU A 18 6.34 -12.23 4.61
N LYS A 19 5.43 -12.38 3.63
CA LYS A 19 5.32 -13.62 2.83
C LYS A 19 6.39 -13.73 1.75
N SER A 20 6.91 -12.60 1.25
CA SER A 20 7.90 -12.56 0.18
C SER A 20 8.68 -11.25 0.21
N THR A 21 10.00 -11.32 0.01
CA THR A 21 10.86 -10.13 -0.17
C THR A 21 10.79 -9.55 -1.58
N GLU A 22 9.86 -10.02 -2.41
CA GLU A 22 9.66 -9.48 -3.76
C GLU A 22 8.90 -8.15 -3.72
N PRO A 23 9.13 -7.27 -4.71
CA PRO A 23 8.37 -6.02 -4.82
C PRO A 23 6.86 -6.25 -4.95
N ILE A 24 6.07 -5.51 -4.18
CA ILE A 24 4.61 -5.65 -4.14
C ILE A 24 3.98 -4.68 -5.13
N ARG A 25 3.24 -5.22 -6.11
CA ARG A 25 2.45 -4.39 -7.02
C ARG A 25 1.20 -3.87 -6.32
N SER A 26 0.92 -2.58 -6.50
CA SER A 26 -0.27 -1.91 -5.94
C SER A 26 -1.60 -2.56 -6.33
N GLU A 27 -1.66 -3.19 -7.51
CA GLU A 27 -2.79 -4.00 -8.00
C GLU A 27 -3.16 -5.14 -7.05
N VAL A 28 -2.15 -5.80 -6.47
CA VAL A 28 -2.33 -6.93 -5.55
C VAL A 28 -2.95 -6.46 -4.24
N ILE A 29 -2.45 -5.34 -3.72
CA ILE A 29 -3.01 -4.73 -2.50
C ILE A 29 -4.44 -4.26 -2.76
N TYR A 30 -4.66 -3.55 -3.88
CA TYR A 30 -5.98 -3.08 -4.26
C TYR A 30 -6.99 -4.22 -4.38
N ALA A 31 -6.64 -5.33 -5.02
CA ALA A 31 -7.49 -6.50 -5.13
C ALA A 31 -7.89 -7.06 -3.75
N GLN A 32 -6.93 -7.23 -2.83
CA GLN A 32 -7.23 -7.74 -1.49
C GLN A 32 -8.13 -6.80 -0.67
N LEU A 33 -7.92 -5.48 -0.78
CA LEU A 33 -8.78 -4.52 -0.10
C LEU A 33 -10.21 -4.57 -0.66
N ARG A 34 -10.37 -4.72 -1.97
CA ARG A 34 -11.68 -4.88 -2.62
C ARG A 34 -12.36 -6.19 -2.23
N ASP A 35 -11.61 -7.28 -2.14
CA ASP A 35 -12.11 -8.59 -1.68
C ASP A 35 -12.53 -8.55 -0.21
N ALA A 36 -11.88 -7.72 0.61
CA ALA A 36 -12.29 -7.43 1.98
C ALA A 36 -13.54 -6.52 2.07
N GLY A 37 -14.09 -6.08 0.94
CA GLY A 37 -15.32 -5.29 0.86
C GLY A 37 -15.12 -3.77 0.92
N LEU A 38 -13.87 -3.27 0.91
CA LEU A 38 -13.61 -1.84 0.98
C LEU A 38 -14.07 -1.13 -0.31
N ARG A 39 -14.77 -0.01 -0.13
CA ARG A 39 -15.08 0.92 -1.22
C ARG A 39 -13.96 1.95 -1.31
N ILE A 40 -13.17 1.83 -2.37
CA ILE A 40 -12.01 2.68 -2.61
C ILE A 40 -12.34 3.63 -3.77
N PRO A 41 -12.42 4.95 -3.54
CA PRO A 41 -12.62 5.92 -4.61
C PRO A 41 -11.44 5.97 -5.58
N ASP A 42 -11.70 6.37 -6.82
CA ASP A 42 -10.66 6.64 -7.82
C ASP A 42 -9.62 7.63 -7.26
N GLY A 43 -8.34 7.30 -7.44
CA GLY A 43 -7.21 8.10 -6.98
C GLY A 43 -6.94 8.05 -5.47
N ALA A 44 -7.80 7.41 -4.66
CA ALA A 44 -7.58 7.29 -3.22
C ALA A 44 -6.31 6.50 -2.91
N MET A 45 -6.07 5.39 -3.64
CA MET A 45 -4.84 4.61 -3.51
C MET A 45 -3.61 5.45 -3.82
N ASN A 46 -3.60 6.18 -4.95
CA ASN A 46 -2.46 7.03 -5.34
C ASN A 46 -2.15 8.09 -4.26
N SER A 47 -3.21 8.72 -3.72
CA SER A 47 -3.07 9.74 -2.69
C SER A 47 -2.50 9.15 -1.40
N LEU A 48 -3.00 7.98 -0.98
CA LEU A 48 -2.50 7.25 0.19
C LEU A 48 -1.03 6.85 0.01
N TYR A 49 -0.68 6.22 -1.11
CA TYR A 49 0.70 5.85 -1.41
C TYR A 49 1.66 7.03 -1.33
N ARG A 50 1.27 8.18 -1.88
CA ARG A 50 2.08 9.41 -1.84
C ARG A 50 2.26 9.93 -0.42
N SER A 51 1.21 9.89 0.41
CA SER A 51 1.32 10.24 1.83
C SER A 51 2.29 9.32 2.54
N LEU A 52 2.10 8.01 2.42
CA LEU A 52 2.95 7.01 3.08
C LEU A 52 4.42 7.08 2.64
N MET A 53 4.69 7.42 1.38
CA MET A 53 6.07 7.68 0.92
C MET A 53 6.66 8.97 1.49
N GLN A 54 5.86 10.04 1.60
CA GLN A 54 6.30 11.30 2.22
C GLN A 54 6.65 11.08 3.70
N ASP A 55 5.87 10.25 4.38
CA ASP A 55 6.06 9.88 5.79
C ASP A 55 7.16 8.80 5.97
N SER A 56 7.80 8.36 4.88
CA SER A 56 8.82 7.29 4.89
C SER A 56 8.32 5.97 5.48
N ILE A 57 7.03 5.67 5.36
CA ILE A 57 6.42 4.41 5.80
C ILE A 57 6.55 3.34 4.72
N VAL A 58 6.46 3.74 3.45
CA VAL A 58 6.66 2.84 2.30
C VAL A 58 7.62 3.45 1.30
N GLY A 59 8.38 2.60 0.61
CA GLY A 59 9.30 2.98 -0.47
C GLY A 59 8.93 2.24 -1.75
N GLY A 60 9.08 2.88 -2.90
CA GLY A 60 8.69 2.26 -4.16
C GLY A 60 8.91 3.12 -5.39
N THR A 61 8.41 2.62 -6.52
CA THR A 61 8.45 3.30 -7.82
C THR A 61 7.05 3.44 -8.40
N LEU A 62 6.79 4.59 -9.03
CA LEU A 62 5.57 4.87 -9.78
C LEU A 62 5.62 4.20 -11.16
N LEU A 63 4.51 3.58 -11.56
CA LEU A 63 4.25 3.12 -12.92
C LEU A 63 3.62 4.28 -13.72
N LEU A 64 4.17 4.55 -14.90
CA LEU A 64 3.81 5.70 -15.76
C LEU A 64 2.42 5.59 -16.44
N SER A 65 1.54 4.70 -15.98
CA SER A 65 0.18 4.55 -16.53
C SER A 65 -0.84 5.38 -15.73
N ASP A 66 -1.47 6.35 -16.40
CA ASP A 66 -2.51 7.20 -15.80
C ASP A 66 -3.76 6.43 -15.36
N GLU A 67 -4.06 5.31 -16.02
CA GLU A 67 -5.16 4.43 -15.64
C GLU A 67 -4.82 3.64 -14.38
N ALA A 68 -3.60 3.08 -14.32
CA ALA A 68 -3.11 2.36 -13.16
C ALA A 68 -3.08 3.24 -11.91
N GLN A 69 -2.62 4.49 -12.06
CA GLN A 69 -2.59 5.47 -10.99
C GLN A 69 -3.98 5.81 -10.47
N ARG A 70 -4.97 5.93 -11.36
CA ARG A 70 -6.36 6.22 -10.95
C ARG A 70 -7.02 5.05 -10.26
N THR A 71 -6.81 3.82 -10.73
CA THR A 71 -7.55 2.66 -10.24
C THR A 71 -6.94 2.06 -8.97
N HIS A 72 -5.64 1.76 -8.98
CA HIS A 72 -4.98 1.02 -7.90
C HIS A 72 -3.75 1.75 -7.34
N GLY A 73 -3.48 2.97 -7.79
CA GLY A 73 -2.38 3.81 -7.34
C GLY A 73 -1.16 3.78 -8.26
N GLY A 74 -0.98 2.71 -9.04
CA GLY A 74 0.11 2.63 -10.02
C GLY A 74 1.49 2.63 -9.38
N PHE A 75 1.66 1.90 -8.27
CA PHE A 75 2.94 1.79 -7.54
C PHE A 75 3.45 0.35 -7.49
N VAL A 76 4.77 0.23 -7.34
CA VAL A 76 5.47 -0.98 -6.91
C VAL A 76 6.20 -0.66 -5.63
N ILE A 77 5.78 -1.28 -4.52
CA ILE A 77 6.42 -1.15 -3.21
C ILE A 77 7.67 -2.03 -3.19
N THR A 78 8.81 -1.44 -2.85
CA THR A 78 10.10 -2.12 -2.72
C THR A 78 10.65 -2.08 -1.30
N TRP A 79 9.93 -1.44 -0.37
CA TRP A 79 10.31 -1.37 1.04
C TRP A 79 9.10 -0.91 1.88
N ILE A 80 9.02 -1.39 3.13
CA ILE A 80 8.07 -0.96 4.15
C ILE A 80 8.85 -0.75 5.44
N ASP A 81 8.51 0.30 6.19
CA ASP A 81 9.08 0.55 7.51
C ASP A 81 8.83 -0.66 8.44
N PRO A 82 9.89 -1.26 9.01
CA PRO A 82 9.78 -2.38 9.93
C PRO A 82 8.82 -2.16 11.10
N SER A 83 8.60 -0.93 11.58
CA SER A 83 7.70 -0.65 12.71
C SER A 83 6.23 -1.00 12.41
N TYR A 84 5.86 -1.09 11.14
CA TYR A 84 4.52 -1.45 10.68
C TYR A 84 4.39 -2.96 10.38
N LEU A 85 5.45 -3.73 10.55
CA LEU A 85 5.40 -5.18 10.37
C LEU A 85 4.85 -5.86 11.63
N PRO A 86 3.93 -6.85 11.49
CA PRO A 86 3.45 -7.65 12.60
C PRO A 86 4.59 -8.26 13.41
N GLY A 87 4.65 -7.96 14.71
CA GLY A 87 5.69 -8.47 15.61
C GLY A 87 6.92 -7.57 15.74
N ALA A 88 6.93 -6.36 15.16
CA ALA A 88 7.91 -5.33 15.49
C ALA A 88 7.82 -5.01 16.99
N ILE A 89 8.92 -5.23 17.71
CA ILE A 89 9.04 -4.79 19.10
C ILE A 89 9.34 -3.30 19.03
N PRO A 90 8.50 -2.41 19.60
CA PRO A 90 8.84 -1.01 19.70
C PRO A 90 10.09 -0.89 20.57
N GLU A 91 11.12 -0.20 20.06
CA GLU A 91 12.33 0.14 20.82
C GLU A 91 12.02 1.05 22.02
#